data_AF-A0A7L0K5F3-F1
#
_entry.id   AF-A0A7L0K5F3-F1
#
_cell.length_a   1.000
_cell.length_b   1.000
_cell.length_c   1.000
_cell.angle_alpha   90.00
_cell.angle_beta   90.00
_cell.angle_gamma   90.00
#
_symmetry.space_group_name_H-M   'P 1'
#
loop_
_entity.id
_entity.type
_entity.pdbx_description
1 polymer ?
#
loop_
_entity_poly.entity_id
_entity_poly.type
_entity_poly.pdbx_seq_one_letter_code
_entity_poly.pdbx_strand_id
1 'polypeptide(L)' 'MLGRGWWDEEQEKGWRKSSRKKVMEAFEQAERKPKPSPQHLFSDVYREMPPHLRKQRAALERHLQQYGEHYPLEHFEK' A
#
# COMPACT_ATOMS: atom_id res chain seq x y z
N MET A 1 17.77 1.53 31.69
CA MET A 1 18.49 0.31 31.30
C MET A 1 19.99 0.41 31.60
N LEU A 2 20.64 1.55 31.29
CA LEU A 2 22.05 1.80 31.64
C LEU A 2 22.35 1.70 33.15
N GLY A 3 21.53 2.32 34.01
CA GLY A 3 21.68 2.21 35.47
C GLY A 3 21.41 0.82 36.07
N ARG A 4 20.96 -0.15 35.27
CA ARG A 4 20.81 -1.58 35.64
C ARG A 4 21.73 -2.50 34.83
N GLY A 5 22.60 -1.95 33.97
CA GLY A 5 23.49 -2.72 33.09
C GLY A 5 22.80 -3.50 31.96
N TRP A 6 21.52 -3.24 31.66
CA TRP A 6 20.75 -3.97 30.64
C TRP A 6 20.92 -3.41 29.22
N TRP A 7 21.67 -2.32 29.07
CA TRP A 7 21.89 -1.64 27.80
C TRP A 7 23.20 -0.88 27.88
N ASP A 8 23.94 -0.86 26.78
CA ASP A 8 25.21 -0.16 26.63
C ASP A 8 25.28 0.56 25.27
N GLU A 9 26.35 1.31 25.02
CA GLU A 9 26.51 2.06 23.78
C GLU A 9 26.66 1.17 22.53
N GLU A 10 27.19 -0.04 22.67
CA GLU A 10 27.35 -0.97 21.56
C GLU A 10 25.98 -1.50 21.12
N GLN A 11 25.14 -1.87 22.09
CA GLN A 11 23.74 -2.25 21.89
C GLN A 11 22.93 -1.10 21.28
N GLU A 12 23.11 0.13 21.74
CA GLU A 12 22.44 1.32 21.16
C GLU A 12 22.84 1.52 19.69
N LYS A 13 24.14 1.48 19.37
CA LYS A 13 24.65 1.63 17.99
C LYS A 13 24.15 0.51 17.09
N GLY A 14 24.17 -0.74 17.57
CA GLY A 14 23.65 -1.91 16.86
C GLY A 14 22.14 -1.86 16.63
N TRP A 15 21.38 -1.46 17.65
CA TRP A 15 19.94 -1.29 17.57
C TRP A 15 19.56 -0.18 16.60
N ARG A 16 20.23 0.97 16.65
CA ARG A 16 19.97 2.09 15.74
C ARG A 16 20.23 1.71 14.28
N LYS A 17 21.35 1.01 14.01
CA LYS A 17 21.68 0.53 12.66
C LYS A 17 20.65 -0.49 12.16
N SER A 18 20.29 -1.47 12.99
CA SER A 18 19.32 -2.51 12.60
C SER A 18 17.91 -1.95 12.43
N SER A 19 17.48 -1.03 13.29
CA SER A 19 16.18 -0.36 13.17
C SER A 19 16.09 0.47 11.91
N ARG A 20 17.14 1.26 11.59
CA ARG A 20 17.20 2.01 10.33
C ARG A 20 17.11 1.07 9.13
N LYS A 21 17.86 -0.04 9.15
CA LYS A 21 17.83 -1.04 8.07
C LYS A 21 16.42 -1.59 7.87
N LYS A 22 15.73 -2.02 8.93
CA LYS A 22 14.36 -2.53 8.86
C LYS A 22 13.37 -1.52 8.28
N VAL A 23 13.48 -0.25 8.69
CA VAL A 23 12.62 0.83 8.18
C VAL A 23 12.86 1.06 6.69
N MET A 24 14.12 1.13 6.27
CA MET A 24 14.44 1.33 4.85
C MET A 24 14.00 0.14 3.99
N GLU A 25 14.18 -1.08 4.46
CA GLU A 25 13.71 -2.29 3.75
C GLU A 25 12.18 -2.28 3.57
N ALA A 26 11.42 -1.94 4.62
CA ALA A 26 9.97 -1.81 4.54
C ALA A 26 9.55 -0.68 3.60
N PHE A 27 10.27 0.45 3.61
CA PHE A 27 10.02 1.59 2.74
C PHE A 27 10.24 1.24 1.26
N GLU A 28 11.39 0.66 0.93
CA GLU A 28 11.70 0.22 -0.45
C GLU A 28 10.71 -0.83 -0.95
N GLN A 29 10.29 -1.76 -0.07
CA GLN A 29 9.27 -2.73 -0.43
C GLN A 29 7.92 -2.06 -0.70
N ALA A 30 7.54 -1.07 0.10
CA ALA A 30 6.27 -0.36 -0.05
C ALA A 30 6.23 0.48 -1.34
N GLU A 31 7.33 1.16 -1.69
CA GLU A 31 7.41 1.97 -2.92
C GLU A 31 7.34 1.12 -4.19
N ARG A 32 7.87 -0.11 -4.16
CA ARG A 32 7.84 -1.02 -5.31
C ARG A 32 6.47 -1.69 -5.51
N LYS A 33 5.59 -1.67 -4.51
CA LYS A 33 4.28 -2.29 -4.63
C LYS A 33 3.39 -1.46 -5.56
N PRO A 34 2.73 -2.08 -6.54
CA PRO A 34 1.69 -1.40 -7.30
C PRO A 34 0.55 -0.95 -6.39
N LYS A 35 -0.18 0.08 -6.82
CA LYS A 35 -1.39 0.58 -6.18
C LYS A 35 -2.50 -0.46 -6.30
N PRO A 36 -3.41 -0.57 -5.31
CA PRO A 36 -4.53 -1.51 -5.39
C PRO A 36 -5.41 -1.27 -6.62
N SER A 37 -6.03 -2.32 -7.16
CA SER A 37 -6.90 -2.22 -8.34
C SER A 37 -7.95 -1.10 -8.21
N PRO A 38 -8.20 -0.29 -9.26
CA PRO A 38 -9.22 0.77 -9.24
C PRO A 38 -10.62 0.27 -8.90
N GLN A 39 -10.88 -1.03 -9.05
CA GLN A 39 -12.14 -1.66 -8.68
C GLN A 39 -12.43 -1.59 -7.17
N HIS A 40 -11.38 -1.54 -6.34
CA HIS A 40 -11.50 -1.42 -4.89
C HIS A 40 -12.06 -0.06 -4.44
N LEU A 41 -12.12 0.94 -5.33
CA LEU A 41 -12.76 2.22 -5.05
C LEU A 41 -14.24 2.07 -4.64
N PHE A 42 -14.91 1.02 -5.13
CA PHE A 42 -16.35 0.81 -4.90
C PHE A 42 -16.66 -0.21 -3.80
N SER A 43 -15.66 -0.97 -3.32
CA SER A 43 -15.82 -1.90 -2.20
C SER A 43 -15.79 -1.16 -0.86
N ASP A 44 -16.28 -1.81 0.20
CA ASP A 44 -16.27 -1.33 1.59
C ASP A 44 -17.04 -0.02 1.88
N VAL A 45 -17.74 0.56 0.90
CA VAL A 45 -18.69 1.67 1.11
C VAL A 45 -19.88 1.21 1.96
N TYR A 46 -20.35 -0.01 1.71
CA TYR A 46 -21.36 -0.72 2.48
C TYR A 46 -20.91 -2.16 2.68
N ARG A 47 -21.50 -2.86 3.67
CA ARG A 47 -21.25 -4.29 3.89
C ARG A 47 -21.47 -5.11 2.61
N GLU A 48 -22.52 -4.79 1.86
CA GLU A 48 -22.81 -5.38 0.56
C GLU A 48 -22.95 -4.28 -0.48
N MET A 49 -22.32 -4.48 -1.65
CA MET A 49 -22.32 -3.48 -2.72
C MET A 49 -23.73 -3.34 -3.33
N PRO A 50 -24.41 -2.18 -3.17
CA PRO A 50 -25.74 -1.98 -3.72
C PRO A 50 -25.75 -2.06 -5.26
N PRO A 51 -26.91 -2.35 -5.89
CA PRO A 51 -27.00 -2.47 -7.35
C PRO A 51 -26.51 -1.24 -8.13
N HIS A 52 -26.72 -0.02 -7.60
CA HIS A 52 -26.27 1.20 -8.25
C HIS A 52 -24.73 1.34 -8.24
N LEU A 53 -24.05 0.97 -7.14
CA LEU A 53 -22.59 0.95 -7.08
C LEU A 53 -22.00 -0.12 -8.01
N ARG A 54 -22.63 -1.29 -8.10
CA ARG A 54 -22.23 -2.32 -9.07
C ARG A 54 -22.32 -1.82 -10.52
N LYS A 55 -23.36 -1.05 -10.85
CA LYS A 55 -23.51 -0.41 -12.17
C LYS A 55 -22.41 0.63 -12.42
N GLN A 56 -22.05 1.43 -11.43
CA GLN A 56 -20.97 2.41 -11.54
C GLN A 56 -19.61 1.73 -11.75
N ARG A 57 -19.33 0.66 -10.99
CA ARG A 57 -18.11 -0.15 -11.17
C ARG A 57 -18.00 -0.69 -12.60
N ALA A 58 -19.07 -1.28 -13.13
CA ALA A 58 -19.10 -1.78 -14.50
C ALA A 58 -19.02 -0.68 -15.57
N ALA A 59 -19.48 0.54 -15.27
CA ALA A 59 -19.30 1.69 -16.15
C ALA A 59 -17.84 2.13 -16.20
N LEU A 60 -17.15 2.20 -15.04
CA LEU A 60 -15.72 2.51 -14.99
C LEU A 60 -14.89 1.44 -15.71
N GLU A 61 -15.21 0.17 -15.53
CA GLU A 61 -14.51 -0.92 -16.22
C GLU A 61 -14.58 -0.79 -17.74
N ARG A 62 -15.77 -0.52 -18.29
CA ARG A 62 -15.94 -0.26 -19.73
C ARG A 62 -15.21 1.01 -20.19
N HIS A 63 -15.20 2.06 -19.36
CA HIS A 63 -14.47 3.29 -19.64
C HIS A 63 -12.96 3.06 -19.73
N LEU A 64 -12.39 2.30 -18.79
CA LEU A 64 -10.96 1.98 -18.79
C LEU A 64 -10.59 1.01 -19.92
N GLN A 65 -11.50 0.14 -20.37
CA GLN A 65 -11.29 -0.69 -21.56
C GLN A 65 -11.19 0.15 -22.85
N GLN A 66 -11.99 1.22 -22.95
CA GLN A 66 -12.02 2.06 -24.16
C GLN A 66 -11.02 3.21 -24.12
N TYR A 67 -10.76 3.79 -22.95
CA TYR A 67 -9.98 5.02 -22.76
C TYR A 67 -8.81 4.84 -21.78
N GLY A 68 -8.38 3.59 -21.55
CA GLY A 68 -7.34 3.25 -20.56
C GLY A 68 -6.00 3.93 -20.83
N GLU A 69 -5.70 4.28 -22.08
CA GLU A 69 -4.49 5.00 -22.48
C GLU A 69 -4.36 6.40 -21.83
N HIS A 70 -5.47 7.00 -21.40
CA HIS A 70 -5.47 8.29 -20.70
C HIS A 70 -5.27 8.18 -19.18
N TYR A 71 -5.14 6.96 -18.64
CA TYR A 71 -5.02 6.72 -17.20
C TYR A 71 -3.71 6.01 -16.87
N PRO A 72 -3.12 6.29 -15.69
CA PRO A 72 -1.85 5.70 -15.28
C PRO A 72 -2.04 4.25 -14.75
N LEU A 73 -2.57 3.35 -15.58
CA LEU A 73 -2.93 1.97 -15.20
C LEU A 73 -1.71 1.06 -14.96
N GLU A 74 -0.52 1.45 -15.41
CA GLU A 74 0.72 0.66 -15.28
C GLU A 74 1.16 0.43 -13.83
N HIS A 75 0.81 1.36 -12.93
CA HIS A 75 1.18 1.30 -11.52
C HIS A 75 0.07 0.70 -10.65
N PHE A 76 -1.01 0.18 -11.25
CA PHE A 76 -2.12 -0.42 -10.51
C PHE A 76 -2.13 -1.94 -10.68
N GLU A 77 -2.51 -2.64 -9.63
CA GLU A 77 -2.85 -4.05 -9.69
C GLU A 77 -4.06 -4.26 -10.61
N LYS A 78 -4.09 -5.39 -11.32
CA LYS A 78 -5.20 -5.75 -12.20
C LYS A 78 -6.39 -6.23 -11.35
#